data_AF-A0A372JPT2-F1
#
_entry.id   AF-A0A372JPT2-F1
#
_cell.length_a   1.000
_cell.length_b   1.000
_cell.length_c   1.000
_cell.angle_alpha   90.00
_cell.angle_beta   90.00
_cell.angle_gamma   90.00
#
_symmetry.space_group_name_H-M   'P 1'
#
loop_
_entity.id
_entity.type
_entity.pdbx_description
1 polymer ?
#
loop_
_entity_poly.entity_id
_entity_poly.type
_entity_poly.pdbx_seq_one_letter_code
_entity_poly.pdbx_strand_id
1 'polypeptide(L)'
;MSGLNRWVPRLIIATAVLHFAWAFLQPNAWDDIVRDGFAAAVADPDAPGHWNREASVWFLIAGALLFVLGTMTRLAVRLTGRVPAQVGWFLLATGVPLCVLYFPVTGSWALLVLGVLALAATYRTEPSPGR
;
A
#
# COMPACT_ATOMS: atom_id res chain seq x y z
N MET A 1 1.38 23.20 -9.71
CA MET A 1 1.40 21.80 -9.23
C MET A 1 1.28 20.88 -10.43
N SER A 2 2.17 19.90 -10.59
CA SER A 2 2.08 18.93 -11.69
C SER A 2 0.85 18.03 -11.54
N GLY A 3 0.37 17.45 -12.65
CA GLY A 3 -0.70 16.45 -12.61
C GLY A 3 -0.34 15.26 -11.70
N LEU A 4 0.93 14.85 -11.70
CA LEU A 4 1.43 13.76 -10.86
C LEU A 4 1.35 14.08 -9.35
N ASN A 5 1.67 15.31 -8.93
CA ASN A 5 1.56 15.70 -7.51
C ASN A 5 0.13 15.54 -6.99
N ARG A 6 -0.86 15.73 -7.87
CA ARG A 6 -2.28 15.56 -7.54
C ARG A 6 -2.71 14.09 -7.56
N TRP A 7 -2.19 13.29 -8.47
CA TRP A 7 -2.64 11.90 -8.70
C TRP A 7 -1.95 10.88 -7.79
N VAL A 8 -0.65 11.02 -7.50
CA VAL A 8 0.09 10.07 -6.63
C VAL A 8 -0.63 9.78 -5.31
N PRO A 9 -1.01 10.78 -4.47
CA PRO A 9 -1.72 10.49 -3.23
C PRO A 9 -3.08 9.83 -3.46
N ARG A 10 -3.79 10.16 -4.55
CA ARG A 10 -5.11 9.56 -4.85
C ARG A 10 -4.99 8.12 -5.27
N LEU A 11 -3.98 7.78 -6.07
CA LEU A 11 -3.74 6.41 -6.50
C LEU A 11 -3.35 5.55 -5.31
N ILE A 12 -2.48 6.03 -4.40
CA ILE A 12 -2.16 5.33 -3.15
C ILE A 12 -3.43 5.09 -2.31
N ILE A 13 -4.27 6.11 -2.14
CA ILE A 13 -5.55 5.97 -1.41
C ILE A 13 -6.50 5.00 -2.11
N ALA A 14 -6.60 5.04 -3.44
CA ALA A 14 -7.43 4.12 -4.20
C ALA A 14 -6.95 2.67 -4.01
N THR A 15 -5.64 2.43 -4.08
CA THR A 15 -5.05 1.11 -3.79
C THR A 15 -5.35 0.68 -2.36
N ALA A 16 -5.29 1.58 -1.38
CA ALA A 16 -5.67 1.30 0.00
C ALA A 16 -7.14 0.87 0.14
N VAL A 17 -8.06 1.59 -0.52
CA VAL A 17 -9.49 1.26 -0.53
C VAL A 17 -9.73 -0.10 -1.17
N LEU A 18 -9.03 -0.42 -2.26
CA LEU A 18 -9.11 -1.74 -2.89
C LEU A 18 -8.65 -2.85 -1.93
N HIS A 19 -7.57 -2.64 -1.17
CA HIS A 19 -7.12 -3.61 -0.17
C HIS A 19 -8.15 -3.80 0.95
N PHE A 20 -8.73 -2.70 1.47
CA PHE A 20 -9.82 -2.78 2.44
C PHE A 20 -11.01 -3.56 1.90
N ALA A 21 -11.50 -3.20 0.71
CA ALA A 21 -12.62 -3.89 0.09
C ALA A 21 -12.31 -5.37 -0.09
N TRP A 22 -11.11 -5.70 -0.57
CA TRP A 22 -10.71 -7.09 -0.80
C TRP A 22 -10.62 -7.90 0.49
N ALA A 23 -10.21 -7.29 1.61
CA ALA A 23 -10.20 -7.94 2.93
C ALA A 23 -11.58 -8.49 3.36
N PHE A 24 -12.68 -7.93 2.85
CA PHE A 24 -14.05 -8.36 3.16
C PHE A 24 -14.77 -9.06 2.00
N LEU A 25 -14.34 -8.87 0.76
CA LEU A 25 -15.00 -9.44 -0.42
C LEU A 25 -14.46 -10.81 -0.82
N GLN A 26 -13.17 -11.08 -0.58
CA GLN A 26 -12.60 -12.41 -0.82
C GLN A 26 -13.21 -13.43 0.16
N PRO A 27 -13.11 -14.75 -0.11
CA PRO A 27 -13.33 -15.76 0.92
C PRO A 27 -12.52 -15.41 2.16
N ASN A 28 -13.20 -14.99 3.22
CA ASN A 28 -12.60 -14.44 4.42
C ASN A 28 -13.02 -15.26 5.64
N ALA A 29 -12.42 -14.97 6.79
CA ALA A 29 -12.62 -15.72 8.02
C ALA A 29 -12.93 -14.80 9.22
N TRP A 30 -13.56 -13.64 8.98
CA TRP A 30 -13.84 -12.68 10.05
C TRP A 30 -14.75 -13.26 11.12
N ASP A 31 -15.78 -14.01 10.75
CA ASP A 31 -16.70 -14.65 11.69
C ASP A 31 -15.99 -15.67 12.59
N ASP A 32 -15.06 -16.45 12.03
CA ASP A 32 -14.29 -17.43 12.79
C ASP A 32 -13.23 -16.75 13.67
N ILE A 33 -12.63 -15.64 13.23
CA ILE A 33 -11.74 -14.82 14.07
C ILE A 33 -12.51 -14.22 15.26
N VAL A 34 -13.72 -13.71 15.03
CA VAL A 34 -14.56 -13.16 16.11
C VAL A 34 -15.00 -14.26 17.08
N ARG A 35 -15.36 -15.44 16.57
CA ARG A 35 -15.81 -16.58 17.38
C ARG A 35 -14.68 -17.17 18.23
N ASP A 36 -13.51 -17.36 17.64
CA ASP A 36 -12.39 -18.06 18.29
C ASP A 36 -11.47 -17.11 19.06
N GLY A 37 -11.59 -15.81 18.81
CA GLY A 37 -10.83 -14.74 19.47
C GLY A 37 -9.70 -14.16 18.60
N PHE A 38 -9.33 -12.91 18.89
CA PHE A 38 -8.34 -12.16 18.12
C PHE A 38 -6.89 -12.50 18.48
N ALA A 39 -6.64 -12.99 19.71
CA ALA A 39 -5.30 -13.33 20.16
C ALA A 39 -4.78 -14.55 19.37
N ALA A 40 -3.59 -14.42 18.78
CA ALA A 40 -2.96 -15.48 17.98
C ALA A 40 -3.80 -15.99 16.78
N ALA A 41 -4.77 -15.19 16.30
CA ALA A 41 -5.75 -15.60 15.28
C ALA A 41 -5.14 -16.03 13.93
N VAL A 42 -3.88 -15.69 13.66
CA VAL A 42 -3.15 -16.04 12.43
C VAL A 42 -1.81 -16.74 12.72
N ALA A 43 -1.58 -17.16 13.97
CA ALA A 43 -0.27 -17.64 14.40
C ALA A 43 -0.02 -19.13 14.09
N ASP A 44 -1.08 -19.94 14.02
CA ASP A 44 -1.01 -21.38 13.78
C ASP A 44 -1.24 -21.69 12.28
N PRO A 45 -0.20 -22.10 11.53
CA PRO A 45 -0.30 -22.45 10.11
C PRO A 45 -1.12 -23.71 9.84
N ASP A 46 -1.25 -24.59 10.82
CA ASP A 46 -1.95 -25.87 10.69
C ASP A 46 -3.46 -25.75 11.03
N ALA A 47 -3.88 -24.59 11.54
CA ALA A 47 -5.27 -24.32 11.88
C ALA A 47 -6.19 -24.33 10.64
N PRO A 48 -7.41 -24.88 10.75
CA PRO A 48 -8.39 -24.81 9.68
C PRO A 48 -8.67 -23.37 9.24
N GLY A 49 -8.60 -23.11 7.93
CA GLY A 49 -8.85 -21.79 7.37
C GLY A 49 -7.73 -20.77 7.62
N HIS A 50 -6.53 -21.19 8.07
CA HIS A 50 -5.37 -20.33 8.32
C HIS A 50 -5.15 -19.30 7.20
N TRP A 51 -5.08 -19.74 5.94
CA TRP A 51 -4.83 -18.87 4.79
C TRP A 51 -5.90 -17.80 4.58
N ASN A 52 -7.17 -18.10 4.88
CA ASN A 52 -8.24 -17.09 4.79
C ASN A 52 -8.09 -16.05 5.90
N ARG A 53 -7.71 -16.46 7.11
CA ARG A 53 -7.46 -15.54 8.23
C ARG A 53 -6.25 -14.65 7.96
N GLU A 54 -5.14 -15.27 7.55
CA GLU A 54 -3.89 -14.60 7.22
C GLU A 54 -4.11 -13.58 6.10
N ALA A 55 -4.74 -13.98 4.99
CA ALA A 55 -5.06 -13.07 3.89
C ALA A 55 -6.00 -11.93 4.33
N SER A 56 -7.05 -12.21 5.10
CA SER A 56 -7.99 -11.19 5.58
C SER A 56 -7.28 -10.11 6.39
N VAL A 57 -6.41 -10.52 7.33
CA VAL A 57 -5.61 -9.62 8.16
C VAL A 57 -4.56 -8.89 7.32
N TRP A 58 -3.89 -9.58 6.40
CA TRP A 58 -2.90 -9.00 5.49
C TRP A 58 -3.48 -7.84 4.68
N PHE A 59 -4.61 -8.07 4.00
CA PHE A 59 -5.26 -7.04 3.18
C PHE A 59 -5.78 -5.87 4.04
N LEU A 60 -6.32 -6.15 5.24
CA LEU A 60 -6.77 -5.11 6.16
C LEU A 60 -5.61 -4.20 6.60
N ILE A 61 -4.50 -4.77 7.06
CA ILE A 61 -3.34 -4.02 7.56
C ILE A 61 -2.64 -3.28 6.42
N ALA A 62 -2.42 -3.94 5.28
CA ALA A 62 -1.83 -3.32 4.10
C ALA A 62 -2.67 -2.12 3.62
N GLY A 63 -4.01 -2.28 3.59
CA GLY A 63 -4.95 -1.20 3.28
C GLY A 63 -4.82 -0.02 4.25
N ALA A 64 -4.77 -0.29 5.55
CA ALA A 64 -4.62 0.75 6.58
C ALA A 64 -3.29 1.53 6.43
N LEU A 65 -2.17 0.83 6.25
CA LEU A 65 -0.86 1.45 6.10
C LEU A 65 -0.77 2.28 4.81
N LEU A 66 -1.31 1.77 3.70
CA LEU A 66 -1.39 2.52 2.45
C LEU A 66 -2.30 3.75 2.58
N PHE A 67 -3.41 3.65 3.31
CA PHE A 67 -4.30 4.78 3.53
C PHE A 67 -3.61 5.89 4.32
N VAL A 68 -2.88 5.54 5.38
CA VAL A 68 -2.04 6.47 6.14
C VAL A 68 -1.00 7.11 5.22
N LEU A 69 -0.24 6.32 4.46
CA LEU A 69 0.77 6.84 3.55
C LEU A 69 0.17 7.79 2.50
N GLY A 70 -0.97 7.43 1.90
CA GLY A 70 -1.64 8.21 0.88
C GLY A 70 -2.21 9.53 1.43
N THR A 71 -2.81 9.50 2.62
CA THR A 71 -3.34 10.71 3.29
C THR A 71 -2.23 11.64 3.78
N MET A 72 -1.14 11.10 4.33
CA MET A 72 0.05 11.87 4.70
C MET A 72 0.74 12.47 3.47
N THR A 73 0.83 11.71 2.37
CA THR A 73 1.34 12.23 1.09
C THR A 73 0.47 13.37 0.58
N ARG A 74 -0.86 13.22 0.66
CA ARG A 74 -1.81 14.29 0.27
C ARG A 74 -1.64 15.54 1.13
N LEU A 75 -1.44 15.37 2.43
CA LEU A 75 -1.19 16.47 3.36
C LEU A 75 0.14 17.17 3.02
N ALA A 76 1.22 16.42 2.82
CA ALA A 76 2.51 16.97 2.44
C ALA A 76 2.45 17.76 1.12
N VAL A 77 1.76 17.23 0.11
CA VAL A 77 1.54 17.93 -1.16
C VAL A 77 0.74 19.22 -0.96
N ARG A 78 -0.27 19.23 -0.09
CA ARG A 78 -1.06 20.43 0.20
C ARG A 78 -0.23 21.51 0.91
N LEU A 79 0.64 21.11 1.82
CA LEU A 79 1.47 22.03 2.61
C LEU A 79 2.68 22.55 1.82
N THR A 80 3.26 21.73 0.93
CA THR A 80 4.56 22.01 0.30
C THR A 80 4.50 22.12 -1.23
N GLY A 81 3.38 21.76 -1.85
CA GLY A 81 3.23 21.72 -3.30
C GLY A 81 3.91 20.53 -4.00
N ARG A 82 4.65 19.69 -3.25
CA ARG A 82 5.51 18.61 -3.77
C ARG A 82 5.25 17.27 -3.09
N VAL A 83 5.53 16.18 -3.82
CA VAL A 83 5.54 14.82 -3.27
C VAL A 83 6.92 14.57 -2.64
N PRO A 84 7.02 14.16 -1.37
CA PRO A 84 8.29 13.79 -0.76
C PRO A 84 8.90 12.56 -1.46
N ALA A 85 10.20 12.61 -1.80
CA ALA A 85 10.91 11.49 -2.43
C ALA A 85 10.79 10.18 -1.61
N GLN A 86 10.75 10.32 -0.29
CA GLN A 86 10.63 9.23 0.68
C GLN A 86 9.42 8.35 0.39
N VAL A 87 8.29 8.92 -0.06
CA VAL A 87 7.09 8.14 -0.41
C VAL A 87 7.42 7.14 -1.52
N GLY A 88 8.13 7.60 -2.55
CA GLY A 88 8.54 6.72 -3.66
C GLY A 88 9.51 5.64 -3.20
N TRP A 89 10.52 6.02 -2.42
CA TRP A 89 11.50 5.06 -1.91
C TRP A 89 10.91 4.03 -0.95
N PHE A 90 9.98 4.40 -0.08
CA PHE A 90 9.28 3.45 0.80
C PHE A 90 8.48 2.44 -0.02
N LEU A 91 7.72 2.90 -1.01
CA LEU A 91 6.94 2.02 -1.90
C LEU A 91 7.85 1.06 -2.69
N LEU A 92 9.00 1.51 -3.18
CA LEU A 92 9.96 0.65 -3.88
C LEU A 92 10.66 -0.33 -2.93
N ALA A 93 11.12 0.15 -1.77
CA ALA A 93 11.80 -0.66 -0.77
C ALA A 93 10.89 -1.76 -0.20
N THR A 94 9.58 -1.55 -0.13
CA THR A 94 8.60 -2.57 0.23
C THR A 94 8.21 -3.44 -0.98
N GLY A 95 7.92 -2.83 -2.12
CA GLY A 95 7.41 -3.52 -3.31
C GLY A 95 8.42 -4.47 -3.94
N VAL A 96 9.70 -4.10 -4.02
CA VAL A 96 10.73 -4.93 -4.68
C VAL A 96 10.91 -6.27 -3.96
N PRO A 97 11.16 -6.32 -2.64
CA PRO A 97 11.26 -7.59 -1.93
C PRO A 97 9.99 -8.43 -2.04
N LEU A 98 8.81 -7.83 -1.88
CA LEU A 98 7.55 -8.58 -1.99
C LEU A 98 7.32 -9.14 -3.40
N CYS A 99 7.72 -8.40 -4.45
CA CYS A 99 7.67 -8.91 -5.81
C CYS A 99 8.62 -10.10 -6.01
N VAL A 100 9.83 -10.05 -5.46
CA VAL A 100 10.82 -11.14 -5.58
C VAL A 100 10.40 -12.38 -4.80
N LEU A 101 9.92 -12.20 -3.56
CA LEU A 101 9.61 -13.30 -2.64
C LEU A 101 8.28 -13.99 -2.95
N TYR A 102 7.28 -13.26 -3.45
CA TYR A 102 5.92 -13.77 -3.71
C TYR A 102 5.59 -13.87 -5.20
N PHE A 103 6.61 -13.87 -6.08
CA PHE A 103 6.39 -14.03 -7.52
C PHE A 103 5.77 -15.41 -7.85
N PRO A 104 4.83 -15.51 -8.81
CA PRO A 104 4.18 -14.42 -9.56
C PRO A 104 2.91 -13.86 -8.90
N VAL A 105 2.37 -14.52 -7.87
CA VAL A 105 1.09 -14.19 -7.25
C VAL A 105 1.28 -13.10 -6.18
N THR A 106 1.43 -11.85 -6.62
CA THR A 106 1.66 -10.72 -5.72
C THR A 106 0.97 -9.45 -6.20
N GLY A 107 0.29 -8.75 -5.29
CA GLY A 107 -0.25 -7.40 -5.54
C GLY A 107 0.82 -6.30 -5.55
N SER A 108 2.07 -6.65 -5.24
CA SER A 108 3.16 -5.71 -4.97
C SER A 108 3.64 -4.94 -6.20
N TRP A 109 3.26 -5.37 -7.40
CA TRP A 109 3.46 -4.60 -8.63
C TRP A 109 2.86 -3.19 -8.53
N ALA A 110 1.73 -3.05 -7.83
CA ALA A 110 1.11 -1.75 -7.59
C ALA A 110 2.06 -0.82 -6.81
N LEU A 111 2.78 -1.34 -5.81
CA LEU A 111 3.74 -0.57 -5.03
C LEU A 111 4.92 -0.10 -5.90
N LEU A 112 5.41 -0.96 -6.81
CA LEU A 112 6.46 -0.58 -7.75
C LEU A 112 6.03 0.57 -8.66
N VAL A 113 4.86 0.45 -9.29
CA VAL A 113 4.31 1.47 -10.18
C VAL A 113 4.10 2.79 -9.41
N LEU A 114 3.46 2.73 -8.24
CA LEU A 114 3.24 3.91 -7.41
C LEU A 114 4.55 4.55 -6.93
N GLY A 115 5.55 3.74 -6.58
CA GLY A 115 6.86 4.20 -6.17
C GLY A 115 7.59 4.97 -7.27
N VAL A 116 7.62 4.41 -8.49
CA VAL A 116 8.17 5.09 -9.67
C VAL A 116 7.43 6.38 -9.97
N LEU A 117 6.08 6.36 -9.93
CA LEU A 117 5.28 7.57 -10.16
C LEU A 117 5.55 8.66 -9.12
N ALA A 118 5.73 8.28 -7.85
CA ALA A 118 6.06 9.22 -6.78
C ALA A 118 7.44 9.86 -7.00
N LEU A 119 8.47 9.07 -7.31
CA LEU A 119 9.80 9.60 -7.63
C LEU A 119 9.79 10.49 -8.88
N ALA A 120 9.07 10.07 -9.93
CA ALA A 120 8.90 10.88 -11.13
C ALA A 120 8.18 12.21 -10.82
N ALA A 121 7.21 12.20 -9.92
CA ALA A 121 6.53 13.41 -9.45
C ALA A 121 7.50 14.35 -8.72
N THR A 122 8.40 13.80 -7.90
CA THR A 122 9.42 14.57 -7.18
C THR A 122 10.46 15.18 -8.12
N TYR A 123 11.15 14.35 -8.91
CA TYR A 123 12.34 14.77 -9.66
C TYR A 123 12.03 15.55 -10.94
N ARG A 124 10.83 15.41 -11.53
CA ARG A 124 10.44 16.23 -12.68
C ARG A 124 10.02 17.66 -12.32
N THR A 125 9.84 17.96 -11.04
CA THR A 125 9.51 19.31 -10.55
C THR A 125 10.73 20.12 -10.09
N GLU A 126 11.91 19.52 -9.99
CA GLU A 126 13.14 20.28 -9.78
C GLU A 126 13.55 20.92 -11.12
N PRO A 127 13.66 22.26 -11.20
CA PRO A 127 14.30 22.90 -12.35
C PRO A 127 15.73 22.39 -12.46
N SER A 128 16.19 22.11 -13.68
CA SER A 128 17.63 21.99 -13.96
C SER A 128 18.33 23.20 -13.31
N PRO A 129 19.43 23.01 -12.56
CA PRO A 129 20.31 24.14 -12.29
C PRO A 129 20.73 24.68 -13.66
N GLY A 130 20.34 25.92 -14.00
CA GLY A 130 20.83 26.63 -15.20
C GLY A 130 22.36 26.70 -15.17
N ARG A 131 23.11 26.59 -16.27
CA ARG A 131 23.11 27.50 -17.44
C ARG A 131 22.95 28.96 -17.05
#